data_AF-A0A560WHA8-F1
#
_entry.id   AF-A0A560WHA8-F1
#
_cell.length_a   1.000
_cell.length_b   1.000
_cell.length_c   1.000
_cell.angle_alpha   90.00
_cell.angle_beta   90.00
_cell.angle_gamma   90.00
#
_symmetry.space_group_name_H-M   'P 1'
#
loop_
_entity.id
_entity.type
_entity.pdbx_description
1 polymer ?
#
loop_
_entity_poly.entity_id
_entity_poly.type
_entity_poly.pdbx_seq_one_letter_code
_entity_poly.pdbx_strand_id
1 'polypeptide(L)'
;MARWAGVTGAALLTLTACGMSGAERPGEDSADRRAATTSVERFGPQAWGLGEPIARARKDVCQEGQRNWKVTEARYACTVGYSWVLDGASGPDEVSAVLSTLHQTARDLGCKARPKSDLTRAQRYWREEIQTEPASLPSGRYECEGVTLELSPLGPEDPYVEPISLVGSLTGGDVATRVLDEFPDDLERRVESSAQVMLVQVSATATYDVQD
;
A
#
# COMPACT_ATOMS: atom_id res chain seq x y z
N MET A 1 39.57 70.64 -3.12
CA MET A 1 40.22 69.53 -2.40
C MET A 1 39.16 68.52 -2.02
N ALA A 2 39.30 67.30 -2.52
CA ALA A 2 38.40 66.19 -2.26
C ALA A 2 38.52 65.70 -0.82
N ARG A 3 37.43 65.21 -0.24
CA ARG A 3 37.41 64.03 0.66
C ARG A 3 36.00 63.47 0.78
N TRP A 4 35.91 62.21 0.37
CA TRP A 4 34.81 61.27 0.62
C TRP A 4 34.87 60.73 2.05
N ALA A 5 33.70 60.44 2.62
CA ALA A 5 33.36 59.39 3.59
C ALA A 5 31.82 59.43 3.71
N GLY A 6 30.99 58.44 3.39
CA GLY A 6 31.16 56.99 3.35
C GLY A 6 30.73 56.40 4.69
N VAL A 7 29.45 55.98 4.84
CA VAL A 7 28.96 54.82 5.63
C VAL A 7 27.52 54.52 5.16
N THR A 8 27.32 53.56 4.27
CA THR A 8 26.78 52.20 4.55
C THR A 8 25.31 52.18 4.99
N GLY A 9 24.40 52.31 4.01
CA GLY A 9 23.01 51.94 4.17
C GLY A 9 22.87 50.41 4.05
N ALA A 10 22.43 49.77 5.12
CA ALA A 10 22.15 48.34 5.15
C ALA A 10 21.07 47.98 4.12
N ALA A 11 21.44 47.22 3.10
CA ALA A 11 20.50 46.53 2.24
C ALA A 11 19.84 45.40 3.04
N LEU A 12 18.61 45.63 3.50
CA LEU A 12 17.71 44.57 3.93
C LEU A 12 17.39 43.72 2.69
N LEU A 13 18.18 42.67 2.49
CA LEU A 13 17.84 41.56 1.62
C LEU A 13 16.66 40.84 2.27
N THR A 14 15.44 41.21 1.87
CA THR A 14 14.27 40.36 2.05
C THR A 14 14.48 39.10 1.20
N LEU A 15 15.11 38.10 1.82
CA LEU A 15 14.98 36.71 1.40
C LEU A 15 13.50 36.34 1.57
N THR A 16 12.69 36.65 0.56
CA THR A 16 11.47 35.90 0.32
C THR A 16 11.91 34.47 0.12
N ALA A 17 11.77 33.68 1.18
CA ALA A 17 11.80 32.24 1.07
C ALA A 17 10.83 31.86 -0.04
N CYS A 18 11.37 31.49 -1.20
CA CYS A 18 10.67 30.64 -2.14
C CYS A 18 10.45 29.31 -1.43
N GLY A 19 9.49 29.28 -0.51
CA GLY A 19 8.82 28.04 -0.17
C GLY A 19 8.18 27.59 -1.46
N MET A 20 8.78 26.60 -2.13
CA MET A 20 8.09 25.81 -3.13
C MET A 20 6.91 25.15 -2.41
N SER A 21 5.80 25.88 -2.33
CA SER A 21 4.49 25.31 -2.09
C SER A 21 4.26 24.28 -3.18
N GLY A 22 4.15 23.02 -2.77
CA GLY A 22 3.61 21.88 -3.51
C GLY A 22 3.88 21.89 -5.01
N ALA A 23 4.87 21.11 -5.45
CA ALA A 23 4.73 20.51 -6.78
C ALA A 23 3.37 19.80 -6.80
N GLU A 24 2.45 20.30 -7.61
CA GLU A 24 1.08 19.79 -7.74
C GLU A 24 1.17 18.31 -8.12
N ARG A 25 0.62 17.42 -7.28
CA ARG A 25 0.82 15.98 -7.47
C ARG A 25 0.02 15.53 -8.70
N PRO A 26 0.59 14.68 -9.57
CA PRO A 26 -0.13 14.21 -10.75
C PRO A 26 -1.47 13.58 -10.40
N GLY A 27 -2.57 14.19 -10.88
CA GLY A 27 -3.91 13.65 -10.74
C GLY A 27 -4.45 13.60 -9.32
N GLU A 28 -3.96 14.43 -8.39
CA GLU A 28 -4.43 14.43 -6.98
C GLU A 28 -5.94 14.59 -6.84
N ASP A 29 -6.54 15.46 -7.65
CA ASP A 29 -7.99 15.69 -7.66
C ASP A 29 -8.68 15.13 -8.91
N SER A 30 -8.06 14.16 -9.60
CA SER A 30 -8.65 13.57 -10.79
C SER A 30 -9.85 12.67 -10.46
N ALA A 31 -10.79 12.58 -11.40
CA ALA A 31 -11.90 11.63 -11.31
C ALA A 31 -11.39 10.17 -11.25
N ASP A 32 -10.30 9.88 -11.97
CA ASP A 32 -9.68 8.56 -12.02
C ASP A 32 -9.08 8.16 -10.68
N ARG A 33 -8.40 9.07 -9.96
CA ARG A 33 -7.90 8.79 -8.61
C ARG A 33 -9.05 8.52 -7.63
N ARG A 34 -10.15 9.28 -7.70
CA ARG A 34 -11.34 9.04 -6.87
C ARG A 34 -11.97 7.68 -7.18
N ALA A 35 -12.05 7.31 -8.45
CA ALA A 35 -12.58 6.00 -8.89
C ALA A 35 -11.67 4.84 -8.44
N ALA A 36 -10.34 5.00 -8.55
CA ALA A 36 -9.35 4.04 -8.06
C ALA A 36 -9.43 3.89 -6.53
N THR A 37 -9.51 5.01 -5.80
CA THR A 37 -9.66 5.02 -4.34
C THR A 37 -10.94 4.29 -3.92
N THR A 38 -12.08 4.64 -4.53
CA THR A 38 -13.37 3.98 -4.27
C THR A 38 -13.30 2.49 -4.56
N SER A 39 -12.61 2.10 -5.64
CA SER A 39 -12.42 0.69 -5.98
C SER A 39 -11.62 -0.05 -4.93
N VAL A 40 -10.51 0.51 -4.43
CA VAL A 40 -9.70 -0.11 -3.38
C VAL A 40 -10.44 -0.19 -2.05
N GLU A 41 -11.20 0.84 -1.67
CA GLU A 41 -11.93 0.86 -0.39
C GLU A 41 -13.06 -0.17 -0.31
N ARG A 42 -13.62 -0.60 -1.44
CA ARG A 42 -14.54 -1.77 -1.49
C ARG A 42 -13.88 -3.07 -1.04
N PHE A 43 -12.55 -3.14 -1.07
CA PHE A 43 -11.76 -4.27 -0.61
C PHE A 43 -11.24 -4.07 0.83
N GLY A 44 -11.73 -3.06 1.55
CA GLY A 44 -11.43 -2.87 2.96
C GLY A 44 -12.14 -3.88 3.87
N PRO A 45 -11.58 -4.18 5.06
CA PRO A 45 -12.07 -5.22 5.98
C PRO A 45 -13.51 -5.01 6.46
N GLN A 46 -13.92 -3.76 6.68
CA GLN A 46 -15.29 -3.42 7.08
C GLN A 46 -16.31 -3.81 6.00
N ALA A 47 -15.96 -3.66 4.71
CA ALA A 47 -16.84 -4.01 3.60
C ALA A 47 -17.12 -5.52 3.51
N TRP A 48 -16.25 -6.35 4.11
CA TRP A 48 -16.35 -7.81 4.09
C TRP A 48 -16.80 -8.40 5.42
N GLY A 49 -17.05 -7.56 6.42
CA GLY A 49 -17.39 -8.02 7.77
C GLY A 49 -16.23 -8.69 8.51
N LEU A 50 -14.97 -8.38 8.16
CA LEU A 50 -13.78 -8.90 8.85
C LEU A 50 -13.45 -8.16 10.16
N GLY A 51 -14.31 -7.24 10.60
CA GLY A 51 -14.11 -6.44 11.79
C GLY A 51 -13.33 -5.14 11.55
N GLU A 52 -13.01 -4.47 12.65
CA GLU A 52 -12.22 -3.23 12.63
C GLU A 52 -10.72 -3.56 12.51
N PRO A 53 -9.98 -2.85 11.65
CA PRO A 53 -8.53 -3.03 11.56
C PRO A 53 -7.82 -2.52 12.82
N ILE A 54 -6.81 -3.27 13.27
CA ILE A 54 -5.85 -2.85 14.30
C ILE A 54 -5.12 -1.59 13.86
N ALA A 55 -4.78 -1.55 12.57
CA ALA A 55 -4.16 -0.40 11.92
C ALA A 55 -4.44 -0.36 10.42
N ARG A 56 -4.30 0.84 9.85
CA ARG A 56 -4.45 1.12 8.43
C ARG A 56 -3.24 1.94 7.98
N ALA A 57 -2.78 1.65 6.77
CA ALA A 57 -1.80 2.46 6.04
C ALA A 57 -2.31 2.75 4.63
N ARG A 58 -1.76 3.81 4.04
CA ARG A 58 -2.03 4.19 2.65
C ARG A 58 -0.72 4.49 1.96
N LYS A 59 -0.63 4.11 0.69
CA LYS A 59 0.47 4.48 -0.17
C LYS A 59 -0.01 4.75 -1.58
N ASP A 60 0.16 5.98 -2.04
CA ASP A 60 -0.06 6.34 -3.44
C ASP A 60 1.32 6.55 -4.09
N VAL A 61 1.53 5.95 -5.27
CA VAL A 61 2.78 6.12 -6.01
C VAL A 61 2.47 6.47 -7.45
N CYS A 62 3.11 7.50 -8.00
CA CYS A 62 3.05 7.83 -9.41
C CYS A 62 4.44 7.67 -10.04
N GLN A 63 4.46 7.05 -11.22
CA GLN A 63 5.64 6.91 -12.05
C GLN A 63 5.43 7.67 -13.36
N GLU A 64 6.45 8.40 -13.79
CA GLU A 64 6.42 9.06 -15.10
C GLU A 64 6.61 8.02 -16.21
N GLY A 65 5.76 8.09 -17.23
CA GLY A 65 5.85 7.21 -18.39
C GLY A 65 6.99 7.61 -19.32
N GLN A 66 7.51 6.65 -20.08
CA GLN A 66 8.54 6.91 -21.06
C GLN A 66 7.95 7.63 -22.28
N ARG A 67 8.46 8.83 -22.56
CA ARG A 67 8.18 9.57 -23.79
C ARG A 67 9.43 9.60 -24.66
N ASN A 68 9.47 8.76 -25.69
CA ASN A 68 10.50 8.81 -26.72
C ASN A 68 9.90 8.57 -28.12
N TRP A 69 10.71 8.68 -29.17
CA TRP A 69 10.25 8.57 -30.55
C TRP A 69 9.68 7.20 -30.95
N LYS A 70 9.90 6.15 -30.14
CA LYS A 70 9.35 4.79 -30.34
C LYS A 70 8.22 4.43 -29.36
N VAL A 71 8.13 5.14 -28.24
CA VAL A 71 7.28 4.78 -27.11
C VAL A 71 6.51 6.02 -26.66
N THR A 72 5.19 5.95 -26.74
CA THR A 72 4.29 6.98 -26.23
C THR A 72 3.42 6.35 -25.16
N GLU A 73 3.88 6.45 -23.91
CA GLU A 73 3.14 6.03 -22.72
C GLU A 73 2.29 7.18 -22.16
N ALA A 74 1.40 6.85 -21.22
CA ALA A 74 0.71 7.84 -20.40
C ALA A 74 1.73 8.78 -19.74
N ARG A 75 1.31 10.03 -19.45
CA ARG A 75 2.22 10.99 -18.79
C ARG A 75 2.67 10.47 -17.43
N TYR A 76 1.71 10.00 -16.64
CA TYR A 76 1.96 9.29 -15.40
C TYR A 76 1.08 8.05 -15.32
N ALA A 77 1.64 6.97 -14.80
CA ALA A 77 0.89 5.84 -14.29
C ALA A 77 0.94 5.88 -12.76
N CYS A 78 -0.22 5.88 -12.13
CA CYS A 78 -0.35 6.06 -10.68
C CYS A 78 -1.05 4.84 -10.07
N THR A 79 -0.62 4.46 -8.88
CA THR A 79 -1.24 3.38 -8.09
C THR A 79 -1.68 3.95 -6.75
N VAL A 80 -2.96 3.78 -6.43
CA VAL A 80 -3.48 3.96 -5.07
C VAL A 80 -3.41 2.62 -4.35
N GLY A 81 -2.90 2.63 -3.13
CA GLY A 81 -2.78 1.44 -2.31
C GLY A 81 -3.24 1.69 -0.88
N TYR A 82 -3.99 0.74 -0.35
CA TYR A 82 -4.37 0.69 1.06
C TYR A 82 -3.96 -0.64 1.66
N SER A 83 -3.60 -0.61 2.94
CA SER A 83 -3.34 -1.81 3.71
C SER A 83 -3.98 -1.73 5.08
N TRP A 84 -4.42 -2.88 5.57
CA TRP A 84 -5.08 -3.04 6.85
C TRP A 84 -4.47 -4.25 7.56
N VAL A 85 -4.19 -4.09 8.85
CA VAL A 85 -3.80 -5.20 9.72
C VAL A 85 -5.01 -5.60 10.55
N LEU A 86 -5.34 -6.88 10.54
CA LEU A 86 -6.52 -7.47 11.17
C LEU A 86 -6.11 -8.59 12.12
N ASP A 87 -6.98 -8.85 13.10
CA ASP A 87 -6.95 -10.10 13.84
C ASP A 87 -7.13 -11.29 12.87
N GLY A 88 -6.37 -12.36 13.13
CA GLY A 88 -6.42 -13.58 12.33
C GLY A 88 -6.89 -14.76 13.17
N ALA A 89 -5.94 -15.51 13.72
CA ALA A 89 -6.19 -16.71 14.52
C ALA A 89 -5.69 -16.53 15.94
N SER A 90 -6.51 -16.92 16.92
CA SER A 90 -6.16 -16.86 18.35
C SER A 90 -5.42 -18.12 18.81
N GLY A 91 -5.52 -19.22 18.04
CA GLY A 91 -4.84 -20.47 18.31
C GLY A 91 -4.20 -21.10 17.05
N PRO A 92 -3.16 -21.96 17.21
CA PRO A 92 -2.52 -22.65 16.08
C PRO A 92 -3.49 -23.56 15.29
N ASP A 93 -4.48 -24.12 15.95
CA ASP A 93 -5.52 -24.97 15.36
C ASP A 93 -6.52 -24.20 14.48
N GLU A 94 -6.66 -22.88 14.71
CA GLU A 94 -7.56 -22.01 13.95
C GLU A 94 -6.94 -21.47 12.65
N VAL A 95 -5.61 -21.37 12.57
CA VAL A 95 -4.86 -20.76 11.44
C VAL A 95 -5.34 -21.32 10.10
N SER A 96 -5.45 -22.65 9.99
CA SER A 96 -5.88 -23.30 8.75
C SER A 96 -7.30 -22.92 8.32
N ALA A 97 -8.20 -22.74 9.29
CA ALA A 97 -9.60 -22.35 9.05
C ALA A 97 -9.70 -20.88 8.64
N VAL A 98 -8.93 -20.00 9.29
CA VAL A 98 -8.85 -18.57 8.95
C VAL A 98 -8.32 -18.39 7.51
N LEU A 99 -7.24 -19.05 7.14
CA LEU A 99 -6.70 -19.00 5.77
C LEU A 99 -7.71 -19.49 4.73
N SER A 100 -8.48 -20.54 5.05
CA SER A 100 -9.55 -21.06 4.19
C SER A 100 -10.66 -20.02 4.00
N THR A 101 -11.06 -19.37 5.09
CA THR A 101 -12.15 -18.40 5.11
C THR A 101 -11.78 -17.16 4.31
N LEU A 102 -10.55 -16.67 4.48
CA LEU A 102 -10.01 -15.55 3.72
C LEU A 102 -9.91 -15.86 2.22
N HIS A 103 -9.45 -17.06 1.87
CA HIS A 103 -9.45 -17.52 0.48
C HIS A 103 -10.85 -17.49 -0.13
N GLN A 104 -11.82 -18.08 0.58
CA GLN A 104 -13.20 -18.14 0.11
C GLN A 104 -13.82 -16.74 0.00
N THR A 105 -13.58 -15.87 0.98
CA THR A 105 -14.05 -14.48 0.98
C THR A 105 -13.54 -13.72 -0.25
N ALA A 106 -12.25 -13.83 -0.57
CA ALA A 106 -11.70 -13.22 -1.78
C ALA A 106 -12.38 -13.75 -3.06
N ARG A 107 -12.70 -15.05 -3.10
CA ARG A 107 -13.38 -15.68 -4.25
C ARG A 107 -14.83 -15.21 -4.39
N ASP A 108 -15.55 -15.08 -3.27
CA ASP A 108 -16.95 -14.64 -3.23
C ASP A 108 -17.09 -13.17 -3.65
N LEU A 109 -16.04 -12.37 -3.45
CA LEU A 109 -15.92 -11.00 -3.98
C LEU A 109 -15.62 -10.94 -5.48
N GLY A 110 -15.60 -12.10 -6.17
CA GLY A 110 -15.33 -12.19 -7.60
C GLY A 110 -13.84 -12.16 -7.94
N CYS A 111 -12.94 -12.18 -6.96
CA CYS A 111 -11.51 -12.17 -7.23
C CYS A 111 -11.00 -13.54 -7.70
N LYS A 112 -10.04 -13.52 -8.60
CA LYS A 112 -9.38 -14.71 -9.14
C LYS A 112 -7.98 -14.79 -8.57
N ALA A 113 -7.67 -15.87 -7.87
CA ALA A 113 -6.32 -16.10 -7.39
C ALA A 113 -5.34 -16.17 -8.57
N ARG A 114 -4.18 -15.54 -8.42
CA ARG A 114 -3.09 -15.68 -9.37
C ARG A 114 -2.51 -17.10 -9.30
N PRO A 115 -2.05 -17.68 -10.41
CA PRO A 115 -1.46 -19.01 -10.41
C PRO A 115 -0.33 -19.12 -9.37
N LYS A 116 -0.41 -20.13 -8.50
CA LYS A 116 0.59 -20.47 -7.46
C LYS A 116 0.73 -19.47 -6.31
N SER A 117 -0.17 -18.49 -6.22
CA SER A 117 -0.16 -17.46 -5.18
C SER A 117 -1.53 -17.38 -4.51
N ASP A 118 -2.12 -18.50 -4.10
CA ASP A 118 -3.35 -18.49 -3.29
C ASP A 118 -3.06 -18.89 -1.84
N LEU A 119 -4.00 -18.58 -0.95
CA LEU A 119 -3.89 -18.99 0.46
C LEU A 119 -4.07 -20.50 0.66
N THR A 120 -4.54 -21.25 -0.34
CA THR A 120 -4.57 -22.72 -0.30
C THR A 120 -3.17 -23.30 -0.08
N ARG A 121 -2.14 -22.66 -0.64
CA ARG A 121 -0.75 -23.06 -0.40
C ARG A 121 -0.31 -22.83 1.04
N ALA A 122 -0.64 -21.67 1.62
CA ALA A 122 -0.37 -21.38 3.03
C ALA A 122 -1.08 -22.37 3.94
N GLN A 123 -2.37 -22.64 3.67
CA GLN A 123 -3.16 -23.61 4.39
C GLN A 123 -2.52 -25.00 4.37
N ARG A 124 -2.03 -25.45 3.21
CA ARG A 124 -1.33 -26.72 3.08
C ARG A 124 -0.04 -26.74 3.90
N TYR A 125 0.79 -25.70 3.79
CA TYR A 125 2.07 -25.63 4.52
C TYR A 125 1.88 -25.67 6.03
N TRP A 126 0.82 -25.02 6.52
CA TRP A 126 0.44 -25.08 7.93
C TRP A 126 0.00 -26.49 8.34
N ARG A 127 -0.94 -27.10 7.60
CA ARG A 127 -1.49 -28.44 7.91
C ARG A 127 -0.45 -29.56 7.85
N GLU A 128 0.50 -29.45 6.93
CA GLU A 128 1.57 -30.42 6.73
C GLU A 128 2.78 -30.14 7.64
N GLU A 129 2.68 -29.16 8.55
CA GLU A 129 3.75 -28.75 9.48
C GLU A 129 5.06 -28.36 8.76
N ILE A 130 4.96 -27.92 7.50
CA ILE A 130 6.10 -27.43 6.72
C ILE A 130 6.55 -26.06 7.24
N GLN A 131 5.60 -25.25 7.68
CA GLN A 131 5.83 -23.95 8.31
C GLN A 131 4.99 -23.87 9.59
N THR A 132 5.64 -23.60 10.71
CA THR A 132 5.02 -23.51 12.04
C THR A 132 4.86 -22.07 12.52
N GLU A 133 5.46 -21.12 11.81
CA GLU A 133 5.36 -19.68 12.09
C GLU A 133 4.45 -19.02 11.06
N PRO A 134 3.39 -18.29 11.47
CA PRO A 134 2.48 -17.66 10.53
C PRO A 134 3.15 -16.66 9.59
N ALA A 135 4.13 -15.88 10.06
CA ALA A 135 4.89 -14.94 9.22
C ALA A 135 5.66 -15.62 8.07
N SER A 136 5.96 -16.93 8.21
CA SER A 136 6.67 -17.71 7.19
C SER A 136 5.73 -18.34 6.15
N LEU A 137 4.42 -18.13 6.26
CA LEU A 137 3.44 -18.63 5.31
C LEU A 137 3.39 -17.76 4.05
N PRO A 138 3.24 -18.37 2.85
CA PRO A 138 3.14 -17.60 1.62
C PRO A 138 1.84 -16.77 1.54
N SER A 139 1.97 -15.53 1.10
CA SER A 139 0.82 -14.65 0.82
C SER A 139 -0.04 -15.15 -0.34
N GLY A 140 -1.34 -14.81 -0.30
CA GLY A 140 -2.28 -15.02 -1.39
C GLY A 140 -2.51 -13.73 -2.19
N ARG A 141 -2.34 -13.78 -3.52
CA ARG A 141 -2.58 -12.68 -4.45
C ARG A 141 -3.75 -12.99 -5.37
N TYR A 142 -4.66 -12.05 -5.48
CA TYR A 142 -5.92 -12.16 -6.21
C TYR A 142 -6.09 -10.95 -7.12
N GLU A 143 -6.59 -11.19 -8.33
CA GLU A 143 -6.98 -10.15 -9.27
C GLU A 143 -8.51 -10.03 -9.25
N CYS A 144 -8.99 -8.87 -8.87
CA CYS A 144 -10.39 -8.47 -8.84
C CYS A 144 -10.66 -7.50 -10.01
N GLU A 145 -11.83 -6.83 -10.04
CA GLU A 145 -12.21 -5.86 -11.08
C GLU A 145 -11.29 -4.61 -11.11
N GLY A 146 -10.08 -4.74 -11.67
CA GLY A 146 -9.08 -3.66 -11.73
C GLY A 146 -8.36 -3.39 -10.41
N VAL A 147 -8.56 -4.24 -9.41
CA VAL A 147 -7.89 -4.19 -8.10
C VAL A 147 -7.08 -5.46 -7.91
N THR A 148 -5.82 -5.32 -7.56
CA THR A 148 -5.03 -6.44 -7.05
C THR A 148 -5.14 -6.45 -5.54
N LEU A 149 -5.51 -7.61 -5.01
CA LEU A 149 -5.68 -7.88 -3.59
C LEU A 149 -4.62 -8.88 -3.14
N GLU A 150 -3.91 -8.55 -2.06
CA GLU A 150 -2.93 -9.42 -1.40
C GLU A 150 -3.35 -9.65 0.05
N LEU A 151 -3.32 -10.90 0.47
CA LEU A 151 -3.64 -11.37 1.81
C LEU A 151 -2.38 -12.05 2.36
N SER A 152 -1.73 -11.42 3.33
CA SER A 152 -0.45 -11.88 3.88
C SER A 152 -0.63 -12.28 5.33
N PRO A 153 -0.38 -13.55 5.69
CA PRO A 153 -0.30 -13.96 7.08
C PRO A 153 0.87 -13.25 7.78
N LEU A 154 0.62 -12.72 8.97
CA LEU A 154 1.63 -12.07 9.79
C LEU A 154 1.80 -12.82 11.11
N GLY A 155 3.02 -12.82 11.62
CA GLY A 155 3.32 -13.29 12.98
C GLY A 155 3.23 -12.12 13.97
N PRO A 156 2.85 -12.36 15.22
CA PRO A 156 2.83 -11.31 16.25
C PRO A 156 4.25 -10.88 16.66
N GLU A 157 5.23 -11.78 16.59
CA GLU A 157 6.63 -11.51 17.00
C GLU A 157 7.48 -10.86 15.90
N ASP A 158 7.04 -10.96 14.66
CA ASP A 158 7.60 -10.26 13.52
C ASP A 158 6.44 -9.74 12.66
N PRO A 159 5.79 -8.64 13.07
CA PRO A 159 4.74 -8.01 12.30
C PRO A 159 5.37 -7.22 11.16
N TYR A 160 6.31 -7.82 10.42
CA TYR A 160 6.88 -7.22 9.23
C TYR A 160 5.75 -7.01 8.24
N VAL A 161 5.19 -5.80 8.26
CA VAL A 161 4.08 -5.46 7.39
C VAL A 161 4.65 -5.29 6.00
N GLU A 162 4.21 -6.14 5.08
CA GLU A 162 4.71 -6.08 3.71
C GLU A 162 4.41 -4.69 3.18
N PRO A 163 5.43 -3.95 2.71
CA PRO A 163 5.19 -2.64 2.14
C PRO A 163 4.22 -2.83 0.98
N ILE A 164 3.22 -1.94 0.87
CA ILE A 164 2.31 -1.85 -0.28
C ILE A 164 3.18 -1.59 -1.51
N SER A 165 3.70 -2.65 -2.12
CA SER A 165 4.79 -2.60 -3.09
C SER A 165 4.19 -2.87 -4.44
N LEU A 166 3.93 -1.77 -5.15
CA LEU A 166 4.00 -1.62 -6.61
C LEU A 166 3.46 -2.82 -7.38
N VAL A 167 2.14 -2.98 -7.34
CA VAL A 167 1.44 -3.74 -8.35
C VAL A 167 1.60 -3.01 -9.69
N GLY A 168 2.37 -3.65 -10.55
CA GLY A 168 2.66 -3.19 -11.89
C GLY A 168 4.11 -2.78 -12.02
N SER A 169 4.84 -3.48 -12.89
CA SER A 169 5.91 -2.88 -13.68
C SER A 169 5.32 -1.68 -14.40
N LEU A 170 5.18 -0.56 -13.70
CA LEU A 170 5.09 0.73 -14.34
C LEU A 170 6.46 0.87 -15.02
N THR A 171 6.40 1.03 -16.31
CA THR A 171 7.47 0.93 -17.32
C THR A 171 8.76 1.68 -16.97
N GLY A 172 9.67 1.08 -16.18
CA GLY A 172 11.10 1.46 -16.05
C GLY A 172 11.46 2.94 -15.93
N GLY A 173 10.54 3.78 -15.44
CA GLY A 173 10.63 5.24 -15.36
C GLY A 173 10.82 5.70 -13.93
N ASP A 174 11.16 6.97 -13.75
CA ASP A 174 11.45 7.52 -12.43
C ASP A 174 10.16 7.68 -11.60
N VAL A 175 10.26 7.37 -10.31
CA VAL A 175 9.16 7.55 -9.38
C VAL A 175 9.02 9.04 -9.07
N ALA A 176 7.98 9.67 -9.62
CA ALA A 176 7.80 11.11 -9.58
C ALA A 176 7.23 11.60 -8.25
N THR A 177 6.36 10.84 -7.59
CA THR A 177 5.70 11.26 -6.33
C THR A 177 5.26 10.06 -5.50
N ARG A 178 5.33 10.20 -4.16
CA ARG A 178 4.81 9.23 -3.19
C ARG A 178 3.99 9.94 -2.13
N VAL A 179 2.80 9.44 -1.84
CA VAL A 179 2.07 9.70 -0.59
C VAL A 179 2.21 8.46 0.26
N LEU A 180 2.56 8.65 1.53
CA LEU A 180 2.71 7.56 2.49
C LEU A 180 2.05 7.99 3.79
N ASP A 181 0.94 7.34 4.12
CA ASP A 181 0.41 7.31 5.47
C ASP A 181 0.87 5.98 6.06
N GLU A 182 1.93 6.02 6.86
CA GLU A 182 2.52 4.83 7.49
C GLU A 182 1.56 4.23 8.52
N PHE A 183 1.80 2.97 8.86
CA PHE A 183 1.17 2.39 10.04
C PHE A 183 1.56 3.21 11.29
N PRO A 184 0.68 3.28 12.30
CA PRO A 184 0.96 4.06 13.49
C PRO A 184 2.18 3.48 14.24
N ASP A 185 2.98 4.35 14.85
CA ASP A 185 4.21 3.98 15.57
C ASP A 185 3.99 2.96 16.70
N ASP A 186 2.75 2.79 17.17
CA ASP A 186 2.38 1.83 18.18
C ASP A 186 1.83 0.50 17.65
N LEU A 187 1.93 0.24 16.34
CA LEU A 187 1.42 -0.99 15.73
C LEU A 187 1.97 -2.24 16.44
N GLU A 188 3.28 -2.33 16.65
CA GLU A 188 3.92 -3.48 17.31
C GLU A 188 3.29 -3.77 18.67
N ARG A 189 3.12 -2.73 19.51
CA ARG A 189 2.46 -2.84 20.81
C ARG A 189 1.01 -3.28 20.70
N ARG A 190 0.27 -2.81 19.70
CA ARG A 190 -1.13 -3.21 19.46
C ARG A 190 -1.21 -4.68 19.03
N VAL A 191 -0.31 -5.10 18.16
CA VAL A 191 -0.16 -6.49 17.71
C VAL A 191 0.15 -7.40 18.90
N GLU A 192 1.13 -7.06 19.73
CA GLU A 192 1.44 -7.80 20.95
C GLU A 192 0.21 -7.93 21.87
N SER A 193 -0.57 -6.84 22.00
CA SER A 193 -1.76 -6.83 22.86
C SER A 193 -2.96 -7.62 22.30
N SER A 194 -2.95 -7.97 21.01
CA SER A 194 -4.05 -8.70 20.35
C SER A 194 -4.18 -10.15 20.82
N ALA A 195 -3.12 -10.70 21.44
CA ALA A 195 -3.00 -12.10 21.83
C ALA A 195 -3.27 -13.12 20.69
N GLN A 196 -3.15 -12.68 19.43
CA GLN A 196 -3.31 -13.54 18.27
C GLN A 196 -2.04 -14.34 18.00
N VAL A 197 -2.19 -15.59 17.59
CA VAL A 197 -1.10 -16.42 17.04
C VAL A 197 -0.79 -16.02 15.61
N MET A 198 -1.80 -15.57 14.86
CA MET A 198 -1.65 -15.06 13.50
C MET A 198 -2.47 -13.79 13.32
N LEU A 199 -1.87 -12.79 12.70
CA LEU A 199 -2.55 -11.63 12.15
C LEU A 199 -2.64 -11.74 10.64
N VAL A 200 -3.43 -10.86 10.03
CA VAL A 200 -3.60 -10.83 8.58
C VAL A 200 -3.43 -9.41 8.10
N GLN A 201 -2.52 -9.22 7.15
CA GLN A 201 -2.47 -8.00 6.36
C GLN A 201 -3.30 -8.17 5.11
N VAL A 202 -4.24 -7.26 4.90
CA VAL A 202 -5.01 -7.11 3.67
C VAL A 202 -4.47 -5.91 2.94
N SER A 203 -3.99 -6.08 1.71
CA SER A 203 -3.45 -5.01 0.89
C SER A 203 -4.18 -4.98 -0.44
N ALA A 204 -4.73 -3.81 -0.80
CA ALA A 204 -5.46 -3.65 -2.06
C ALA A 204 -4.90 -2.45 -2.83
N THR A 205 -4.72 -2.63 -4.14
CA THR A 205 -4.13 -1.62 -5.01
C THR A 205 -4.88 -1.51 -6.34
N ALA A 206 -5.06 -0.28 -6.83
CA ALA A 206 -5.61 0.00 -8.14
C ALA A 206 -4.71 0.99 -8.88
N THR A 207 -4.48 0.74 -10.17
CA THR A 207 -3.69 1.60 -11.04
C THR A 207 -4.60 2.41 -11.96
N TYR A 208 -4.24 3.67 -12.19
CA TYR A 208 -4.89 4.59 -13.12
C TYR A 208 -3.86 5.41 -13.87
N ASP A 209 -4.19 5.78 -15.10
CA ASP A 209 -3.34 6.62 -15.94
C ASP A 209 -3.77 8.08 -15.82
N VAL A 210 -2.80 8.99 -15.83
CA VAL A 210 -3.04 10.44 -15.94
C VAL A 210 -2.65 10.87 -17.36
N GLN A 211 -3.66 11.26 -18.12
CA GLN A 211 -3.53 11.89 -19.44
C GLN A 211 -3.65 13.42 -19.28
N ASP A 212 -2.99 14.18 -20.16
CA ASP A 212 -3.09 15.65 -20.21
C ASP A 212 -4.49 16.11 -20.66
#